data_AF-A0ABD0RS67-F1
#
_entry.id   AF-A0ABD0RS67-F1
#
_cell.length_a   1.000
_cell.length_b   1.000
_cell.length_c   1.000
_cell.angle_alpha   90.00
_cell.angle_beta   90.00
_cell.angle_gamma   90.00
#
_symmetry.space_group_name_H-M   'P 1'
#
loop_
_entity.id
_entity.type
_entity.pdbx_description
1 polymer ?
#
loop_
_entity_poly.entity_id
_entity_poly.type
_entity_poly.pdbx_seq_one_letter_code
_entity_poly.pdbx_strand_id
1 'polypeptide(L)'
;PEKAPPLNLHHRPPSYTMAYRTRYRSVDPVPAPNRYTLPNLFGSHVPHKASSASFTMSARRKAGAPSEDLSMTPGPGRYNSTDPSVYLNRQPSFSLQSRSNIPTDATRKPGPGTHSPEKVMAHLPRAPSFSMGVRHSEFVTPLIVDVLD
;
A
#
# COMPACT_ATOMS: atom_id res chain seq x y z
N PRO A 1 -19.67 83.47 36.55
CA PRO A 1 -18.57 84.45 36.80
C PRO A 1 -17.50 83.84 37.74
N GLU A 2 -17.18 82.58 37.49
CA GLU A 2 -16.22 81.78 38.26
C GLU A 2 -15.31 81.04 37.28
N LYS A 3 -14.03 80.92 37.64
CA LYS A 3 -12.93 80.23 36.94
C LYS A 3 -12.37 80.91 35.68
N ALA A 4 -11.67 82.03 35.89
CA ALA A 4 -10.56 82.39 35.01
C ALA A 4 -9.25 81.84 35.62
N PRO A 5 -8.40 81.10 34.87
CA PRO A 5 -7.11 80.66 35.37
C PRO A 5 -6.16 81.86 35.55
N PRO A 6 -5.22 81.82 36.51
CA PRO A 6 -4.30 82.93 36.74
C PRO A 6 -3.41 83.16 35.51
N LEU A 7 -3.42 84.40 35.01
CA LEU A 7 -2.53 84.88 33.97
C LEU A 7 -1.08 84.78 34.46
N ASN A 8 -0.36 83.79 33.93
CA ASN A 8 1.07 83.61 34.19
C ASN A 8 1.84 84.76 33.52
N LEU A 9 2.13 85.83 34.27
CA LEU A 9 2.94 86.98 33.84
C LEU A 9 4.46 86.71 33.80
N HIS A 10 4.88 85.43 33.77
CA HIS A 10 6.29 85.10 33.60
C HIS A 10 6.63 85.03 32.11
N HIS A 11 7.45 85.97 31.67
CA HIS A 11 8.07 85.97 30.35
C HIS A 11 8.96 84.72 30.24
N ARG A 12 8.42 83.63 29.68
CA ARG A 12 9.19 82.41 29.43
C ARG A 12 9.87 82.54 28.07
N PRO A 13 11.19 82.28 27.98
CA PRO A 13 11.85 82.25 26.68
C PRO A 13 11.21 81.18 25.79
N PRO A 14 11.15 81.38 24.47
CA PRO A 14 10.57 80.42 23.55
C PRO A 14 11.27 79.05 23.68
N SER A 15 10.47 78.03 23.98
CA SER A 15 10.90 76.63 24.05
C SER A 15 10.91 76.05 22.64
N TYR A 16 12.04 76.16 21.93
CA TYR A 16 12.21 75.50 20.64
C TYR A 16 12.60 74.03 20.86
N THR A 17 11.68 73.11 20.58
CA THR A 17 12.00 71.69 20.44
C THR A 17 12.79 71.48 19.14
N MET A 18 14.10 71.60 19.22
CA MET A 18 15.02 71.27 18.12
C MET A 18 15.19 69.75 18.02
N ALA A 19 14.22 69.05 17.46
CA ALA A 19 14.37 67.78 16.73
C ALA A 19 13.12 66.91 16.84
N TYR A 20 12.74 66.34 15.70
CA TYR A 20 11.81 65.22 15.63
C TYR A 20 12.39 64.04 16.43
N ARG A 21 11.60 63.44 17.33
CA ARG A 21 11.96 62.12 17.88
C ARG A 21 11.84 61.12 16.74
N THR A 22 12.98 60.67 16.19
CA THR A 22 12.97 59.58 15.21
C THR A 22 12.31 58.38 15.87
N ARG A 23 11.31 57.78 15.23
CA ARG A 23 10.80 56.49 15.69
C ARG A 23 11.98 55.52 15.62
N TYR A 24 12.29 54.86 16.73
CA TYR A 24 13.20 53.71 16.70
C TYR A 24 12.71 52.80 15.57
N ARG A 25 13.56 52.57 14.56
CA ARG A 25 13.27 51.60 13.51
C ARG A 25 13.01 50.28 14.21
N SER A 26 11.90 49.61 13.90
CA SER A 26 11.48 48.36 14.54
C SER A 26 12.42 47.17 14.31
N VAL A 27 13.58 47.40 13.68
CA VAL A 27 14.57 46.40 13.30
C VAL A 27 15.96 47.02 13.43
N ASP A 28 16.34 47.42 14.63
CA ASP A 28 17.75 47.56 14.96
C ASP A 28 18.24 46.16 15.39
N PRO A 29 19.14 45.50 14.65
CA PRO A 29 19.70 44.21 15.07
C PRO A 29 20.56 44.34 16.34
N VAL A 30 20.87 45.56 16.78
CA VAL A 30 21.63 45.81 17.98
C VAL A 30 20.69 45.72 19.19
N PRO A 31 20.93 44.78 20.12
CA PRO A 31 20.12 44.68 21.33
C PRO A 31 20.23 45.96 22.16
N ALA A 32 19.21 46.23 22.99
CA ALA A 32 19.24 47.32 23.95
C ALA A 32 20.51 47.23 24.83
N PRO A 33 21.06 48.36 25.34
CA PRO A 33 22.31 48.38 26.10
C PRO A 33 22.29 47.51 27.37
N ASN A 34 21.10 47.13 27.85
CA ASN A 34 20.89 46.23 28.98
C ASN A 34 20.45 44.80 28.57
N ARG A 35 20.56 44.43 27.29
CA ARG A 35 19.98 43.18 26.74
C ARG A 35 20.96 42.38 25.86
N TYR A 36 22.18 42.19 26.33
CA TYR A 36 23.09 41.25 25.68
C TYR A 36 22.80 39.82 26.17
N THR A 37 22.39 38.93 25.26
CA THR A 37 22.29 37.49 25.51
C THR A 37 23.51 36.80 24.91
N LEU A 38 24.25 36.09 25.75
CA LEU A 38 25.35 35.25 25.27
C LEU A 38 24.80 34.02 24.53
N PRO A 39 25.45 33.58 23.44
CA PRO A 39 25.11 32.31 22.81
C PRO A 39 25.35 31.16 23.79
N ASN A 40 24.57 30.08 23.69
CA ASN A 40 24.76 28.91 24.53
C ASN A 40 26.17 28.33 24.33
N LEU A 41 26.93 28.19 25.42
CA LEU A 41 28.29 27.67 25.40
C LEU A 41 28.36 26.16 25.67
N PHE A 42 27.22 25.52 25.93
CA PHE A 42 27.12 24.08 26.19
C PHE A 42 26.53 23.34 24.99
N GLY A 43 27.11 22.20 24.66
CA GLY A 43 26.66 21.33 23.56
C GLY A 43 27.31 21.63 22.22
N SER A 44 26.71 21.15 21.14
CA SER A 44 27.32 21.14 19.81
C SER A 44 27.24 22.46 19.04
N HIS A 45 26.66 23.50 19.64
CA HIS A 45 26.30 24.75 18.97
C HIS A 45 27.10 25.96 19.50
N VAL A 46 28.41 25.78 19.67
CA VAL A 46 29.32 26.86 20.10
C VAL A 46 29.86 27.60 18.87
N PRO A 47 29.60 28.92 18.69
CA PRO A 47 29.92 29.62 17.44
C PRO A 47 31.40 29.65 17.05
N HIS A 48 32.30 29.56 18.03
CA HIS A 48 33.75 29.73 17.85
C HIS A 48 34.55 28.43 18.04
N LYS A 49 33.87 27.27 18.15
CA LYS A 49 34.51 25.96 18.33
C LYS A 49 33.79 24.91 17.50
N ALA A 50 34.54 24.14 16.71
CA ALA A 50 34.00 22.97 16.05
C ALA A 50 33.57 21.94 17.10
N SER A 51 32.35 21.42 16.99
CA SER A 51 31.86 20.31 17.81
C SER A 51 32.04 18.98 17.07
N SER A 52 32.44 17.94 17.81
CA SER A 52 32.44 16.57 17.30
C SER A 52 31.03 16.03 17.16
N ALA A 53 30.84 15.02 16.30
CA ALA A 53 29.54 14.40 16.09
C ALA A 53 28.96 13.88 17.42
N SER A 54 27.71 14.26 17.72
CA SER A 54 26.95 13.76 18.86
C SER A 54 25.98 12.69 18.36
N PHE A 55 26.27 11.42 18.70
CA PHE A 55 25.43 10.29 18.35
C PHE A 55 24.54 9.94 19.54
N THR A 56 23.23 9.93 19.32
CA THR A 56 22.27 9.45 20.34
C THR A 56 21.92 8.00 20.00
N MET A 57 22.09 7.09 20.95
CA MET A 57 21.91 5.65 20.74
C MET A 57 20.45 5.18 20.65
N SER A 58 19.46 6.06 20.77
CA SER A 58 18.07 5.66 20.58
C SER A 58 17.22 6.80 20.04
N ALA A 59 16.71 6.63 18.83
CA ALA A 59 15.51 7.33 18.41
C ALA A 59 14.34 6.85 19.29
N ARG A 60 13.41 7.74 19.61
CA ARG A 60 12.16 7.40 20.30
C ARG A 60 11.52 6.22 19.56
N ARG A 61 11.39 5.07 20.25
CA ARG A 61 10.77 3.87 19.70
C ARG A 61 9.36 4.25 19.21
N LYS A 62 9.04 3.86 17.98
CA LYS A 62 7.69 4.04 17.43
C LYS A 62 6.74 3.23 18.31
N ALA A 63 5.68 3.87 18.80
CA ALA A 63 4.57 3.21 19.49
C ALA A 63 4.12 1.99 18.68
N GLY A 64 4.34 0.77 19.20
CA GLY A 64 4.02 -0.49 18.52
C GLY A 64 5.18 -1.15 17.77
N ALA A 65 6.43 -0.71 17.97
CA ALA A 65 7.58 -1.48 17.53
C ALA A 65 7.61 -2.86 18.24
N PRO A 66 8.19 -3.93 17.66
CA PRO A 66 8.27 -5.27 18.30
C PRO A 66 8.96 -5.27 19.67
N SER A 67 9.66 -4.18 19.96
CA SER A 67 10.38 -3.94 21.20
C SER A 67 9.52 -3.28 22.30
N GLU A 68 8.31 -2.85 21.94
CA GLU A 68 7.28 -2.24 22.80
C GLU A 68 6.04 -3.14 22.87
N ASP A 69 5.70 -3.80 21.75
CA ASP A 69 4.66 -4.83 21.70
C ASP A 69 5.24 -6.24 21.98
N LEU A 70 5.26 -6.59 23.27
CA LEU A 70 5.69 -7.90 23.77
C LEU A 70 4.79 -9.07 23.29
N SER A 71 3.65 -8.79 22.64
CA SER A 71 2.77 -9.83 22.13
C SER A 71 3.21 -10.38 20.77
N MET A 72 3.99 -9.60 20.00
CA MET A 72 4.44 -9.97 18.65
C MET A 72 5.78 -10.72 18.65
N THR A 73 6.55 -10.64 19.73
CA THR A 73 7.82 -11.36 19.84
C THR A 73 7.59 -12.65 20.63
N PRO A 74 7.76 -13.84 20.02
CA PRO A 74 7.74 -15.07 20.79
C PRO A 74 8.83 -15.00 21.85
N GLY A 75 8.47 -15.24 23.11
CA GLY A 75 9.44 -15.32 24.20
C GLY A 75 10.51 -16.38 23.91
N PRO A 76 11.65 -16.37 24.63
CA PRO A 76 12.79 -17.25 24.34
C PRO A 76 12.48 -18.75 24.34
N GLY A 77 11.34 -19.19 24.90
CA GLY A 77 10.85 -20.58 24.86
C GLY A 77 9.60 -20.83 24.01
N ARG A 78 9.11 -19.85 23.23
CA ARG A 78 7.90 -19.98 22.39
C ARG A 78 8.22 -20.36 20.94
N TYR A 79 9.50 -20.51 20.57
CA TYR A 79 9.86 -21.06 19.27
C TYR A 79 9.48 -22.53 19.23
N ASN A 80 8.49 -22.87 18.40
CA ASN A 80 8.20 -24.28 18.12
C ASN A 80 9.38 -24.86 17.34
N SER A 81 9.93 -25.97 17.80
CA SER A 81 10.88 -26.75 17.02
C SER A 81 10.18 -27.32 15.79
N THR A 82 10.83 -27.24 14.63
CA THR A 82 10.35 -27.90 13.42
C THR A 82 10.42 -29.41 13.59
N ASP A 83 9.45 -30.12 13.00
CA ASP A 83 9.46 -31.58 13.04
C ASP A 83 10.71 -32.13 12.31
N PRO A 84 11.49 -33.03 12.93
CA PRO A 84 12.72 -33.56 12.34
C PRO A 84 12.52 -34.27 10.99
N SER A 85 11.33 -34.79 10.71
CA SER A 85 11.04 -35.44 9.41
C SER A 85 11.00 -34.46 8.23
N VAL A 86 11.08 -33.15 8.49
CA VAL A 86 11.21 -32.11 7.46
C VAL A 86 12.62 -32.08 6.87
N TYR A 87 13.66 -32.32 7.67
CA TYR A 87 15.06 -32.22 7.23
C TYR A 87 15.85 -33.54 7.36
N LEU A 88 15.30 -34.54 8.04
CA LEU A 88 15.83 -35.90 8.09
C LEU A 88 14.89 -36.87 7.39
N ASN A 89 15.43 -38.02 7.01
CA ASN A 89 14.62 -39.11 6.49
C ASN A 89 13.57 -39.51 7.52
N ARG A 90 12.30 -39.41 7.12
CA ARG A 90 11.14 -39.79 7.93
C ARG A 90 11.19 -41.29 8.23
N GLN A 91 10.96 -41.66 9.49
CA GLN A 91 10.84 -43.05 9.89
C GLN A 91 9.61 -43.72 9.24
N PRO A 92 9.67 -45.04 8.97
CA PRO A 92 8.54 -45.76 8.39
C PRO A 92 7.31 -45.68 9.32
N SER A 93 6.18 -45.22 8.80
CA SER A 93 4.91 -45.17 9.53
C SER A 93 4.03 -46.36 9.17
N PHE A 94 3.91 -47.34 10.07
CA PHE A 94 3.05 -48.50 9.87
C PHE A 94 1.59 -48.19 10.28
N SER A 95 0.64 -48.64 9.48
CA SER A 95 -0.80 -48.59 9.79
C SER A 95 -1.36 -50.01 9.82
N LEU A 96 -2.24 -50.31 10.77
CA LEU A 96 -2.92 -51.61 10.85
C LEU A 96 -3.94 -51.82 9.73
N GLN A 97 -4.41 -50.73 9.12
CA GLN A 97 -5.34 -50.74 8.01
C GLN A 97 -4.62 -50.57 6.67
N SER A 98 -5.12 -51.24 5.64
CA SER A 98 -4.61 -51.10 4.28
C SER A 98 -4.87 -49.68 3.76
N ARG A 99 -3.84 -49.07 3.19
CA ARG A 99 -3.96 -47.81 2.46
C ARG A 99 -4.38 -48.13 1.02
N SER A 100 -5.66 -48.44 0.81
CA SER A 100 -6.18 -48.53 -0.55
C SER A 100 -6.39 -47.10 -1.07
N ASN A 101 -5.59 -46.71 -2.05
CA ASN A 101 -6.00 -45.63 -2.94
C ASN A 101 -7.18 -46.16 -3.72
N ILE A 102 -8.39 -45.81 -3.31
CA ILE A 102 -9.59 -46.08 -4.10
C ILE A 102 -9.32 -45.43 -5.45
N PRO A 103 -9.26 -46.20 -6.56
CA PRO A 103 -9.10 -45.62 -7.88
C PRO A 103 -10.34 -44.77 -8.12
N THR A 104 -10.21 -43.48 -7.85
CA THR A 104 -11.23 -42.52 -8.20
C THR A 104 -11.19 -42.43 -9.71
N ASP A 105 -12.35 -42.54 -10.34
CA ASP A 105 -12.49 -42.43 -11.79
C ASP A 105 -11.95 -41.07 -12.26
N ALA A 106 -10.69 -41.05 -12.68
CA ALA A 106 -10.00 -39.87 -13.17
C ALA A 106 -10.44 -39.50 -14.60
N THR A 107 -11.36 -40.27 -15.18
CA THR A 107 -11.89 -40.00 -16.51
C THR A 107 -12.75 -38.75 -16.46
N ARG A 108 -12.32 -37.68 -17.15
CA ARG A 108 -13.17 -36.51 -17.40
C ARG A 108 -14.32 -36.92 -18.32
N LYS A 109 -15.42 -37.36 -17.73
CA LYS A 109 -16.67 -37.62 -18.46
C LYS A 109 -17.28 -36.28 -18.84
N PRO A 110 -17.38 -35.94 -20.14
CA PRO A 110 -18.08 -34.74 -20.58
C PRO A 110 -19.53 -34.75 -20.08
N GLY A 111 -20.05 -33.58 -19.71
CA GLY A 111 -21.46 -33.45 -19.33
C GLY A 111 -22.40 -33.59 -20.54
N PRO A 112 -23.71 -33.79 -20.31
CA PRO A 112 -24.70 -33.73 -21.38
C PRO A 112 -24.63 -32.35 -22.06
N GLY A 113 -24.41 -32.32 -23.37
CA GLY A 113 -24.22 -31.08 -24.15
C GLY A 113 -22.76 -30.67 -24.40
N THR A 114 -21.78 -31.30 -23.75
CA THR A 114 -20.34 -31.07 -24.06
C THR A 114 -19.84 -31.90 -25.24
N HIS A 115 -20.65 -32.83 -25.74
CA HIS A 115 -20.35 -33.61 -26.94
C HIS A 115 -20.57 -32.76 -28.21
N SER A 116 -19.55 -32.61 -29.05
CA SER A 116 -19.64 -31.95 -30.36
C SER A 116 -19.29 -32.91 -31.49
N PRO A 117 -20.23 -33.76 -31.95
CA PRO A 117 -19.97 -34.77 -32.98
C PRO A 117 -19.58 -34.16 -34.34
N GLU A 118 -19.98 -32.91 -34.59
CA GLU A 118 -19.60 -32.13 -35.77
C GLU A 118 -18.11 -31.74 -35.82
N LYS A 119 -17.43 -31.73 -34.65
CA LYS A 119 -16.02 -31.34 -34.52
C LYS A 119 -15.06 -32.54 -34.53
N VAL A 120 -15.52 -33.67 -35.06
CA VAL A 120 -14.74 -34.90 -35.16
C VAL A 120 -13.82 -34.81 -36.37
N MET A 121 -12.72 -34.08 -36.22
CA MET A 121 -11.61 -34.03 -37.19
C MET A 121 -10.34 -34.74 -36.67
N ALA A 122 -10.41 -35.31 -35.46
CA ALA A 122 -9.27 -35.97 -34.82
C ALA A 122 -8.91 -37.32 -35.47
N HIS A 123 -9.89 -38.04 -36.02
CA HIS A 123 -9.67 -39.35 -36.65
C HIS A 123 -10.23 -39.47 -38.08
N LEU A 124 -10.92 -38.43 -38.57
CA LEU A 124 -11.54 -38.40 -39.89
C LEU A 124 -11.13 -37.11 -40.60
N PRO A 125 -10.84 -37.16 -41.91
CA PRO A 125 -10.48 -35.97 -42.69
C PRO A 125 -11.66 -35.00 -42.91
N ARG A 126 -12.90 -35.46 -42.70
CA ARG A 126 -14.12 -34.65 -42.83
C ARG A 126 -15.18 -35.12 -41.84
N ALA A 127 -15.99 -34.18 -41.34
CA ALA A 127 -17.17 -34.50 -40.53
C ALA A 127 -18.15 -35.41 -41.30
N PRO A 128 -18.81 -36.36 -40.61
CA PRO A 128 -19.75 -37.27 -41.25
C PRO A 128 -20.94 -36.50 -41.84
N SER A 129 -21.31 -36.83 -43.08
CA SER A 129 -22.45 -36.24 -43.78
C SER A 129 -23.59 -37.26 -43.86
N PHE A 130 -24.75 -36.91 -43.32
CA PHE A 130 -25.94 -37.75 -43.34
C PHE A 130 -27.05 -37.07 -44.15
N SER A 131 -27.71 -37.82 -45.04
CA SER A 131 -28.94 -37.39 -45.68
C SER A 131 -30.13 -38.14 -45.07
N MET A 132 -31.16 -37.39 -44.65
CA MET A 132 -32.44 -37.96 -44.28
C MET A 132 -33.42 -37.71 -45.41
N GLY A 133 -33.97 -38.79 -45.97
CA GLY A 133 -34.91 -38.75 -47.08
C GLY A 133 -35.15 -40.15 -47.65
N VAL A 134 -36.31 -40.36 -48.26
CA VAL A 134 -36.61 -41.62 -48.96
C VAL A 134 -35.67 -41.70 -50.17
N ARG A 135 -34.72 -42.64 -50.15
CA ARG A 135 -33.96 -42.99 -51.33
C ARG A 135 -34.87 -43.83 -52.21
N HIS A 136 -35.45 -43.21 -53.22
CA HIS A 136 -36.14 -43.94 -54.28
C HIS A 136 -35.17 -44.95 -54.89
N SER A 137 -35.66 -46.15 -55.24
CA SER A 137 -34.82 -47.13 -55.93
C SER A 137 -34.34 -46.54 -57.26
N GLU A 138 -33.13 -46.91 -57.66
CA GLU A 138 -32.54 -46.47 -58.95
C GLU A 138 -33.37 -46.92 -60.16
N PHE A 139 -34.33 -47.83 -59.93
CA PHE A 139 -35.24 -48.40 -60.91
C PHE A 139 -36.63 -47.74 -60.93
N VAL A 140 -36.81 -46.57 -60.32
CA VAL A 140 -38.08 -45.84 -60.45
C VAL A 140 -38.23 -45.35 -61.89
N THR A 141 -39.22 -45.89 -62.60
CA THR A 141 -39.57 -45.46 -63.94
C THR A 141 -40.28 -44.10 -63.87
N PRO A 142 -39.85 -43.09 -64.64
CA PRO A 142 -40.59 -41.84 -64.74
C PRO A 142 -41.94 -42.13 -65.41
N LEU A 143 -43.00 -41.53 -64.88
CA LEU A 143 -44.34 -41.66 -65.43
C LEU A 143 -44.41 -40.79 -66.68
N ILE A 144 -44.24 -41.42 -67.85
CA ILE A 144 -44.38 -40.77 -69.16
C ILE A 144 -45.87 -40.68 -69.44
N VAL A 145 -46.43 -39.47 -69.35
CA VAL A 145 -47.80 -39.19 -69.77
C VAL A 145 -47.71 -38.51 -71.12
N ASP A 146 -48.23 -39.16 -72.16
CA ASP A 146 -48.48 -38.49 -73.43
C ASP A 146 -49.66 -37.54 -73.21
N VAL A 147 -49.34 -36.25 -73.07
CA VAL A 147 -50.34 -35.20 -73.11
C VAL A 147 -50.81 -35.11 -74.55
N LEU A 148 -52.01 -35.62 -74.82
CA LEU A 148 -52.76 -35.25 -76.02
C LEU A 148 -53.40 -33.89 -75.72
N ASP A 149 -52.90 -32.88 -76.46
CA ASP A 149 -53.21 -31.43 -76.43
C ASP A 149 -54.43 -30.95 -75.61
#